data_AF-A0A842TDA8-F1
#
_entry.id   AF-A0A842TDA8-F1
#
_cell.length_a   1.000
_cell.length_b   1.000
_cell.length_c   1.000
_cell.angle_alpha   90.00
_cell.angle_beta   90.00
_cell.angle_gamma   90.00
#
_symmetry.space_group_name_H-M   'P 1'
#
loop_
_entity.id
_entity.type
_entity.pdbx_description
1 polymer ?
#
loop_
_entity_poly.entity_id
_entity_poly.type
_entity_poly.pdbx_seq_one_letter_code
_entity_poly.pdbx_strand_id
1 'polypeptide(L)'
;MESILRTIGSWLFLIGILISVIVGIIVGGQWLEQGTTAYGYITLLLAVLGFIVGVLSFFAVGTITQEKVPTFLIAALILVGIGAAMGTNFFAEIELIGPFFQGIATMLAVFAAPAAGILAIRAIWDAGKSKEIEKVIPKMTK
;
A
#
# COMPACT_ATOMS: atom_id res chain seq x y z
N MET A 1 -15.91 19.23 -2.76
CA MET A 1 -14.76 18.62 -3.48
C MET A 1 -14.03 17.62 -2.60
N GLU A 2 -13.75 17.97 -1.33
CA GLU A 2 -13.13 17.06 -0.35
C GLU A 2 -13.91 15.77 -0.10
N SER A 3 -15.24 15.83 0.00
CA SER A 3 -16.09 14.63 0.17
C SER A 3 -15.96 13.65 -1.00
N ILE A 4 -15.93 14.17 -2.23
CA ILE A 4 -15.80 13.37 -3.45
C ILE A 4 -14.43 12.71 -3.52
N LEU A 5 -13.35 13.47 -3.26
CA LEU A 5 -11.99 12.94 -3.27
C LEU A 5 -11.77 11.88 -2.18
N ARG A 6 -12.38 12.05 -1.00
CA ARG A 6 -12.37 11.06 0.07
C ARG A 6 -13.10 9.78 -0.33
N THR A 7 -14.26 9.90 -0.97
CA THR A 7 -15.01 8.76 -1.50
C THR A 7 -14.19 8.04 -2.57
N ILE A 8 -13.59 8.76 -3.52
CA ILE A 8 -12.72 8.19 -4.57
C ILE A 8 -11.54 7.46 -3.93
N GLY A 9 -10.84 8.08 -2.99
CA GLY A 9 -9.72 7.44 -2.28
C GLY A 9 -10.15 6.16 -1.57
N SER A 10 -11.32 6.16 -0.94
CA SER A 10 -11.86 4.97 -0.27
C SER A 10 -12.14 3.84 -1.24
N TRP A 11 -12.74 4.15 -2.39
CA TRP A 11 -13.01 3.17 -3.44
C TRP A 11 -11.73 2.65 -4.08
N LEU A 12 -10.75 3.52 -4.37
CA LEU A 12 -9.46 3.10 -4.90
C LEU A 12 -8.72 2.16 -3.94
N PHE A 13 -8.77 2.45 -2.63
CA PHE A 13 -8.17 1.58 -1.63
C PHE A 13 -8.86 0.21 -1.55
N LEU A 14 -10.19 0.21 -1.51
CA LEU A 14 -10.97 -1.02 -1.46
C LEU A 14 -10.79 -1.89 -2.71
N ILE A 15 -10.85 -1.26 -3.90
CA ILE A 15 -10.64 -1.93 -5.18
C ILE A 15 -9.22 -2.47 -5.27
N GLY A 16 -8.22 -1.70 -4.84
CA GLY A 16 -6.83 -2.16 -4.76
C GLY A 16 -6.68 -3.42 -3.93
N ILE A 17 -7.25 -3.45 -2.72
CA ILE A 17 -7.25 -4.65 -1.85
C ILE A 17 -7.96 -5.82 -2.55
N LEU A 18 -9.13 -5.59 -3.12
CA LEU A 18 -9.90 -6.66 -3.75
C LEU A 18 -9.15 -7.28 -4.93
N ILE A 19 -8.57 -6.45 -5.80
CA ILE A 19 -7.74 -6.91 -6.92
C ILE A 19 -6.51 -7.66 -6.39
N SER A 20 -5.81 -7.14 -5.38
CA SER A 20 -4.66 -7.81 -4.79
C SER A 20 -5.01 -9.20 -4.25
N VAL A 21 -6.16 -9.36 -3.57
CA VAL A 21 -6.59 -10.66 -3.05
C VAL A 21 -6.92 -11.63 -4.20
N ILE A 22 -7.71 -11.20 -5.18
CA ILE A 22 -8.11 -12.04 -6.31
C ILE A 22 -6.88 -12.48 -7.11
N VAL A 23 -6.01 -11.53 -7.48
CA VAL A 23 -4.78 -11.84 -8.21
C VAL A 23 -3.85 -12.70 -7.37
N GLY A 24 -3.78 -12.45 -6.06
CA GLY A 24 -2.95 -13.24 -5.15
C GLY A 24 -3.37 -14.71 -5.12
N ILE A 25 -4.68 -14.98 -5.14
CA ILE A 25 -5.21 -16.34 -5.27
C ILE A 25 -4.82 -16.95 -6.63
N ILE A 26 -4.95 -16.19 -7.71
CA ILE A 26 -4.62 -16.64 -9.07
C ILE A 26 -3.12 -16.99 -9.19
N VAL A 27 -2.25 -16.16 -8.62
CA VAL A 27 -0.80 -16.39 -8.60
C VAL A 27 -0.46 -17.58 -7.70
N GLY A 28 -1.07 -17.69 -6.53
CA GLY A 28 -0.87 -18.82 -5.62
C GLY A 28 -1.36 -20.17 -6.18
N GLY A 29 -2.42 -20.15 -6.97
CA GLY A 29 -2.93 -21.31 -7.71
C GLY A 29 -2.16 -21.62 -8.99
N GLN A 30 -1.07 -20.90 -9.28
CA GLN A 30 -0.22 -21.03 -10.47
C GLN A 30 -0.97 -20.81 -11.81
N TRP A 31 -2.12 -20.14 -11.80
CA TRP A 31 -2.86 -19.78 -13.01
C TRP A 31 -2.30 -18.52 -13.70
N LEU A 32 -1.48 -17.76 -12.97
CA LEU A 32 -0.71 -16.64 -13.48
C LEU A 32 0.74 -16.76 -13.01
N GLU A 33 1.63 -17.11 -13.92
CA GLU A 33 3.05 -17.26 -13.63
C GLU A 33 3.74 -15.89 -13.45
N GLN A 34 4.62 -15.82 -12.45
CA GLN A 34 5.49 -14.66 -12.22
C GLN A 34 6.46 -14.51 -13.40
N GLY A 35 6.74 -13.27 -13.80
CA GLY A 35 7.64 -12.97 -14.92
C GLY A 35 6.96 -12.91 -16.29
N THR A 36 5.67 -13.26 -16.38
CA THR A 36 4.87 -13.01 -17.58
C THR A 36 4.56 -11.53 -17.76
N THR A 37 4.29 -11.10 -19.01
CA THR A 37 3.91 -9.72 -19.30
C THR A 37 2.62 -9.32 -18.58
N ALA A 38 1.66 -10.25 -18.48
CA ALA A 38 0.40 -10.05 -17.76
C ALA A 38 0.64 -9.76 -16.27
N TYR A 39 1.51 -10.54 -15.61
CA TYR A 39 1.92 -10.30 -14.23
C TYR A 39 2.55 -8.91 -14.05
N GLY A 40 3.42 -8.50 -14.98
CA GLY A 40 4.04 -7.17 -14.97
C GLY A 40 3.01 -6.04 -15.03
N TYR A 41 2.02 -6.13 -15.91
CA TYR A 41 0.96 -5.10 -16.01
C TYR A 41 0.08 -5.03 -14.76
N ILE A 42 -0.25 -6.18 -14.17
CA ILE A 42 -1.08 -6.22 -12.96
C ILE A 42 -0.34 -5.62 -11.76
N THR A 43 0.94 -6.00 -11.58
CA THR A 43 1.77 -5.45 -10.50
C THR A 43 2.02 -3.95 -10.67
N LEU A 44 2.22 -3.48 -11.90
CA LEU A 44 2.29 -2.05 -12.21
C LEU A 44 0.98 -1.33 -11.85
N LEU A 45 -0.17 -1.88 -12.25
CA LEU A 45 -1.47 -1.31 -11.92
C LEU A 45 -1.67 -1.19 -10.41
N LEU A 46 -1.38 -2.25 -9.65
CA LEU A 46 -1.48 -2.26 -8.19
C LEU A 46 -0.53 -1.23 -7.55
N ALA A 47 0.71 -1.15 -8.03
CA ALA A 47 1.68 -0.17 -7.53
C ALA A 47 1.21 1.28 -7.79
N VAL A 48 0.66 1.56 -8.98
CA VAL A 48 0.10 2.88 -9.32
C VAL A 48 -1.12 3.22 -8.46
N LEU A 49 -2.04 2.27 -8.26
CA LEU A 49 -3.19 2.46 -7.37
C LEU A 49 -2.73 2.75 -5.93
N GLY A 50 -1.76 1.98 -5.44
CA GLY A 50 -1.12 2.19 -4.13
C GLY A 50 -0.51 3.57 -4.00
N PHE A 51 0.24 4.00 -5.03
CA PHE A 51 0.84 5.33 -5.09
C PHE A 51 -0.22 6.43 -5.02
N ILE A 52 -1.29 6.34 -5.81
CA ILE A 52 -2.39 7.32 -5.81
C ILE A 52 -3.04 7.39 -4.42
N VAL A 53 -3.34 6.26 -3.79
CA VAL A 53 -3.89 6.24 -2.42
C VAL A 53 -2.92 6.87 -1.42
N GLY A 54 -1.62 6.60 -1.55
CA GLY A 54 -0.57 7.21 -0.75
C GLY A 54 -0.56 8.73 -0.86
N VAL A 55 -0.59 9.26 -2.09
CA VAL A 55 -0.64 10.72 -2.36
C VAL A 55 -1.91 11.34 -1.78
N LEU A 56 -3.09 10.73 -2.01
CA LEU A 56 -4.34 11.24 -1.45
C LEU A 56 -4.29 11.29 0.09
N SER A 57 -3.71 10.26 0.70
CA SER A 57 -3.53 10.18 2.15
C SER A 57 -2.48 11.18 2.66
N PHE A 58 -1.43 11.44 1.89
CA PHE A 58 -0.40 12.45 2.18
C PHE A 58 -0.97 13.87 2.27
N PHE A 59 -2.00 14.20 1.47
CA PHE A 59 -2.67 15.50 1.56
C PHE A 59 -3.86 15.52 2.54
N ALA A 60 -4.05 14.45 3.32
CA ALA A 60 -5.19 14.30 4.25
C ALA A 60 -6.58 14.34 3.58
N VAL A 61 -6.63 14.10 2.26
CA VAL A 61 -7.88 14.02 1.48
C VAL A 61 -8.28 12.55 1.23
N GLY A 62 -7.39 11.61 1.54
CA GLY A 62 -7.58 10.19 1.34
C GLY A 62 -8.30 9.46 2.49
N THR A 63 -8.34 8.14 2.35
CA THR A 63 -9.01 7.21 3.27
C THR A 63 -8.24 7.02 4.58
N ILE A 64 -6.91 7.11 4.52
CA ILE A 64 -6.02 6.98 5.69
C ILE A 64 -5.95 8.35 6.36
N THR A 65 -6.76 8.53 7.40
CA THR A 65 -6.75 9.74 8.22
C THR A 65 -5.45 9.82 9.04
N GLN A 66 -5.07 11.02 9.49
CA GLN A 66 -3.83 11.23 10.27
C GLN A 66 -3.71 10.28 11.46
N GLU A 67 -4.80 10.10 12.19
CA GLU A 67 -4.89 9.22 13.36
C GLU A 67 -4.61 7.75 13.03
N LYS A 68 -4.87 7.34 11.78
CA LYS A 68 -4.70 5.96 11.33
C LYS A 68 -3.37 5.71 10.62
N VAL A 69 -2.57 6.75 10.37
CA VAL A 69 -1.27 6.62 9.70
C VAL A 69 -0.34 5.66 10.45
N PRO A 70 -0.14 5.75 11.78
CA PRO A 70 0.73 4.82 12.50
C PRO A 70 0.26 3.36 12.38
N THR A 71 -1.03 3.12 12.58
CA THR A 71 -1.62 1.78 12.47
C THR A 71 -1.48 1.22 11.04
N PHE A 72 -1.72 2.05 10.03
CA PHE A 72 -1.53 1.67 8.63
C PHE A 72 -0.07 1.31 8.34
N LEU A 73 0.89 2.13 8.79
CA LEU A 73 2.32 1.87 8.57
C LEU A 73 2.78 0.57 9.23
N ILE A 74 2.29 0.26 10.43
CA ILE A 74 2.58 -1.01 11.12
C ILE A 74 2.01 -2.19 10.32
N ALA A 75 0.74 -2.10 9.91
CA ALA A 75 0.10 -3.15 9.13
C ALA A 75 0.78 -3.36 7.77
N ALA A 76 1.13 -2.26 7.08
CA ALA A 76 1.85 -2.30 5.82
C ALA A 76 3.26 -2.86 6.01
N LEU A 77 3.98 -2.52 7.08
CA LEU A 77 5.29 -3.08 7.38
C LEU A 77 5.24 -4.59 7.58
N ILE A 78 4.27 -5.10 8.34
CA ILE A 78 4.07 -6.55 8.55
C ILE A 78 3.75 -7.22 7.22
N LEU A 79 2.81 -6.65 6.46
CA LEU A 79 2.35 -7.19 5.19
C LEU A 79 3.46 -7.20 4.13
N VAL A 80 4.20 -6.10 3.97
CA VAL A 80 5.36 -6.00 3.10
C VAL A 80 6.48 -6.89 3.63
N GLY A 81 6.60 -7.07 4.94
CA GLY A 81 7.43 -8.09 5.55
C GLY A 81 7.09 -9.48 5.01
N ILE A 82 5.83 -9.90 5.05
CA ILE A 82 5.43 -11.23 4.59
C ILE A 82 5.52 -11.35 3.05
N GLY A 83 5.10 -10.30 2.34
CA GLY A 83 4.96 -10.30 0.87
C GLY A 83 6.24 -9.94 0.10
N ALA A 84 7.15 -9.18 0.70
CA ALA A 84 8.42 -8.74 0.14
C ALA A 84 9.64 -9.17 0.96
N ALA A 85 9.54 -9.33 2.29
CA ALA A 85 10.66 -9.84 3.08
C ALA A 85 10.72 -11.37 2.96
N MET A 86 11.72 -11.80 2.19
CA MET A 86 12.82 -12.67 2.64
C MET A 86 13.31 -13.60 1.53
N GLY A 87 12.69 -13.59 0.34
CA GLY A 87 12.99 -14.60 -0.69
C GLY A 87 12.70 -16.03 -0.20
N THR A 88 11.98 -16.15 0.93
CA THR A 88 11.56 -17.39 1.55
C THR A 88 10.05 -17.52 1.38
N ASN A 89 9.59 -18.72 1.04
CA ASN A 89 8.16 -19.05 1.12
C ASN A 89 7.79 -19.11 2.60
N PHE A 90 7.30 -18.01 3.17
CA PHE A 90 6.93 -17.94 4.59
C PHE A 90 5.93 -19.03 4.98
N PHE A 91 5.11 -19.47 4.02
CA PHE A 91 4.12 -20.54 4.16
C PHE A 91 4.55 -21.86 3.51
N ALA A 92 5.85 -22.12 3.31
CA ALA A 92 6.36 -23.32 2.62
C ALA A 92 5.87 -24.64 3.23
N GLU A 93 5.81 -24.71 4.56
CA GLU A 93 5.40 -25.91 5.30
C GLU A 93 3.90 -26.22 5.16
N ILE A 94 3.12 -25.34 4.53
CA ILE A 94 1.67 -25.50 4.34
C ILE A 94 1.39 -25.76 2.86
N GLU A 95 1.63 -26.97 2.40
CA GLU A 95 1.62 -27.31 0.96
C GLU A 95 0.30 -26.95 0.25
N LEU A 96 -0.85 -27.19 0.89
CA LEU A 96 -2.15 -27.06 0.22
C LEU A 96 -2.61 -25.60 0.08
N ILE A 97 -2.38 -24.76 1.09
CA ILE A 97 -2.94 -23.39 1.17
C ILE A 97 -1.87 -22.30 1.27
N GLY A 98 -0.63 -22.65 1.59
CA GLY A 98 0.49 -21.74 1.73
C GLY A 98 0.79 -20.92 0.48
N PRO A 99 0.80 -21.50 -0.73
CA PRO A 99 0.99 -20.75 -1.97
C PRO A 99 -0.05 -19.63 -2.17
N PHE A 100 -1.31 -19.85 -1.77
CA PHE A 100 -2.37 -18.84 -1.86
C PHE A 100 -2.14 -17.69 -0.88
N PHE A 101 -1.79 -18.00 0.38
CA PHE A 101 -1.46 -16.96 1.35
C PHE A 101 -0.24 -16.15 0.93
N GLN A 102 0.79 -16.82 0.39
CA GLN A 102 1.96 -16.15 -0.15
C GLN A 102 1.60 -15.21 -1.31
N GLY A 103 0.81 -15.70 -2.28
CA GLY A 103 0.36 -14.90 -3.42
C GLY A 103 -0.45 -13.67 -2.98
N ILE A 104 -1.39 -13.85 -2.04
CA ILE A 104 -2.17 -12.75 -1.46
C ILE A 104 -1.26 -11.73 -0.77
N ALA A 105 -0.35 -12.19 0.09
CA ALA A 105 0.57 -11.30 0.80
C ALA A 105 1.46 -10.51 -0.16
N THR A 106 2.01 -11.16 -1.18
CA THR A 106 2.83 -10.50 -2.21
C THR A 106 2.04 -9.45 -2.99
N MET A 107 0.83 -9.77 -3.47
CA MET A 107 0.02 -8.81 -4.22
C MET A 107 -0.49 -7.64 -3.36
N LEU A 108 -0.80 -7.90 -2.09
CA LEU A 108 -1.13 -6.85 -1.14
C LEU A 108 0.09 -5.98 -0.82
N ALA A 109 1.28 -6.56 -0.72
CA ALA A 109 2.52 -5.81 -0.51
C ALA A 109 2.85 -4.90 -1.71
N VAL A 110 2.67 -5.38 -2.94
CA VAL A 110 2.83 -4.55 -4.16
C VAL A 110 1.93 -3.32 -4.14
N PHE A 111 0.68 -3.49 -3.68
CA PHE A 111 -0.27 -2.39 -3.54
C PHE A 111 0.04 -1.48 -2.34
N ALA A 112 0.34 -2.03 -1.16
CA ALA A 112 0.47 -1.27 0.07
C ALA A 112 1.82 -0.55 0.20
N ALA A 113 2.91 -1.10 -0.35
CA ALA A 113 4.25 -0.57 -0.19
C ALA A 113 4.41 0.89 -0.70
N PRO A 114 3.92 1.27 -1.89
CA PRO A 114 4.02 2.66 -2.35
C PRO A 114 3.26 3.64 -1.44
N ALA A 115 2.06 3.26 -0.98
CA ALA A 115 1.28 4.09 -0.06
C ALA A 115 2.00 4.27 1.28
N ALA A 116 2.54 3.18 1.83
CA ALA A 116 3.30 3.19 3.08
C ALA A 116 4.57 4.01 2.97
N GLY A 117 5.31 3.91 1.86
CA GLY A 117 6.50 4.71 1.61
C GLY A 117 6.21 6.22 1.64
N ILE A 118 5.16 6.67 0.95
CA ILE A 118 4.75 8.09 0.95
C ILE A 118 4.37 8.55 2.36
N LEU A 119 3.58 7.75 3.08
CA LEU A 119 3.15 8.10 4.43
C LEU A 119 4.31 8.07 5.44
N ALA A 120 5.29 7.19 5.26
CA ALA A 120 6.50 7.16 6.08
C ALA A 120 7.33 8.43 5.88
N ILE A 121 7.49 8.88 4.62
CA ILE A 121 8.16 10.16 4.31
C ILE A 121 7.44 11.31 5.02
N ARG A 122 6.10 11.33 4.98
CA ARG A 122 5.32 12.34 5.70
C ARG A 122 5.59 12.33 7.20
N ALA A 123 5.56 11.14 7.82
CA ALA A 123 5.77 10.99 9.25
C ALA A 123 7.17 11.46 9.66
N ILE A 124 8.21 11.14 8.86
CA ILE A 124 9.58 11.62 9.09
C ILE A 124 9.65 13.15 8.98
N TRP A 125 9.02 13.73 7.96
CA TRP A 125 8.96 15.17 7.76
C TRP A 125 8.26 15.88 8.92
N ASP A 126 7.15 15.35 9.40
CA ASP A 126 6.41 15.91 10.52
C ASP A 126 7.15 15.76 11.85
N ALA A 127 7.92 14.68 12.04
CA ALA A 127 8.80 14.52 13.20
C ALA A 127 10.03 15.45 13.19
N GLY A 128 10.54 15.78 12.00
CA GLY A 128 11.75 16.59 11.82
C GLY A 128 11.53 18.10 11.75
N LYS A 129 10.31 18.59 11.52
CA LYS A 129 10.01 20.03 11.52
C LYS A 129 10.21 20.63 12.92
N SER A 130 11.21 21.50 13.04
CA SER A 130 11.37 22.35 14.22
C SER A 130 10.52 23.63 14.10
N LYS A 131 10.24 24.29 15.23
CA LYS A 131 9.52 25.59 15.28
C LYS A 131 10.15 26.69 14.42
N GLU A 132 11.44 26.59 14.09
CA GLU A 132 12.15 27.54 13.22
C GLU A 132 11.78 27.33 11.75
N ILE A 133 11.62 26.08 11.29
CA ILE A 133 11.22 25.77 9.91
C ILE A 133 9.75 26.16 9.68
N GLU A 134 8.88 26.02 10.69
CA GLU A 134 7.48 26.47 10.63
C GLU A 134 7.32 27.99 10.41
N LYS A 135 8.30 28.81 10.82
CA LYS A 135 8.28 30.26 10.60
C LYS A 135 8.56 30.64 9.15
N VAL A 136 9.28 29.80 8.41
CA VAL A 136 9.71 30.06 7.03
C VAL A 136 8.76 29.42 6.01
N ILE A 137 8.02 28.38 6.40
CA ILE A 137 6.99 27.78 5.55
C ILE A 137 5.79 28.74 5.50
N PRO A 138 5.40 29.26 4.31
CA PRO A 138 4.19 30.05 4.19
C PRO A 138 3.00 29.21 4.64
N LYS A 139 2.30 29.66 5.69
CA LYS A 139 1.08 29.02 6.16
C LYS A 139 0.04 29.16 5.05
N MET A 140 -0.33 28.06 4.40
CA MET A 140 -1.49 28.07 3.52
C MET A 140 -2.71 28.35 4.39
N THR A 141 -3.30 29.53 4.19
CA THR A 141 -4.56 29.93 4.80
C THR A 141 -5.61 28.87 4.53
N LYS A 142 -6.23 28.38 5.61
CA LYS A 142 -7.35 27.43 5.59
C LYS A 142 -8.53 27.96 4.79
#